data_AF-A0A3C2C4S2-F1
#
_entry.id   AF-A0A3C2C4S2-F1
#
_cell.length_a   1.000
_cell.length_b   1.000
_cell.length_c   1.000
_cell.angle_alpha   90.00
_cell.angle_beta   90.00
_cell.angle_gamma   90.00
#
_symmetry.space_group_name_H-M   'P 1'
#
loop_
_entity.id
_entity.type
_entity.pdbx_description
1 polymer ?
#
loop_
_entity_poly.entity_id
_entity_poly.type
_entity_poly.pdbx_seq_one_letter_code
_entity_poly.pdbx_strand_id
1 'polypeptide(L)'
;MREMRSTAWLRSGSSLVWDAQLLSPLLENNEQVPLHVALKWIEEKLPSTPPSKDGKTIFVVGLQTVLEMLELKAAFKFLRNRVQRLIVHVQDYYGNNVGLVFGLNCNWRQWRIDSNEHAYLRLRSGHELSVTYALWNGVAREAQIIMVEDQKAQCGELVEEIGGGFYVRRYS
;
A
#
# COMPACT_ATOMS: atom_id res chain seq x y z
N MET A 1 -10.44 -6.17 9.97
CA MET A 1 -10.10 -6.45 8.57
C MET A 1 -9.80 -7.94 8.50
N ARG A 2 -9.90 -8.58 7.32
CA ARG A 2 -9.51 -10.00 7.20
C ARG A 2 -7.99 -10.13 7.08
N GLU A 3 -7.42 -11.12 7.74
CA GLU A 3 -6.00 -11.45 7.58
C GLU A 3 -5.77 -12.29 6.31
N MET A 4 -4.62 -12.09 5.66
CA MET A 4 -4.18 -12.89 4.52
C MET A 4 -2.69 -13.22 4.62
N ARG A 5 -2.32 -14.41 4.15
CA ARG A 5 -0.92 -14.88 4.04
C ARG A 5 -0.54 -15.17 2.57
N SER A 6 -1.42 -14.80 1.63
CA SER A 6 -1.21 -15.10 0.20
C SER A 6 -0.45 -13.99 -0.53
N THR A 7 0.06 -14.30 -1.73
CA THR A 7 0.76 -13.35 -2.61
C THR A 7 -0.17 -12.71 -3.66
N ALA A 8 -1.49 -12.78 -3.49
CA ALA A 8 -2.46 -12.26 -4.47
C ALA A 8 -2.30 -10.73 -4.71
N TRP A 9 -1.84 -10.01 -3.70
CA TRP A 9 -1.59 -8.57 -3.70
C TRP A 9 -0.49 -8.12 -4.69
N LEU A 10 0.34 -9.05 -5.17
CA LEU A 10 1.32 -8.80 -6.23
C LEU A 10 0.70 -8.80 -7.63
N ARG A 11 -0.44 -9.47 -7.82
CA ARG A 11 -0.99 -9.76 -9.16
C ARG A 11 -2.30 -9.03 -9.45
N SER A 12 -2.86 -8.35 -8.46
CA SER A 12 -4.13 -7.63 -8.61
C SER A 12 -4.30 -6.58 -7.53
N GLY A 13 -5.19 -5.61 -7.75
CA GLY A 13 -5.62 -4.66 -6.73
C GLY A 13 -4.58 -3.60 -6.36
N SER A 14 -4.73 -3.05 -5.16
CA SER A 14 -3.83 -2.03 -4.61
C SER A 14 -3.39 -2.38 -3.20
N SER A 15 -2.13 -2.13 -2.88
CA SER A 15 -1.54 -2.50 -1.59
C SER A 15 -0.65 -1.40 -1.03
N LEU A 16 -0.65 -1.27 0.30
CA LEU A 16 0.35 -0.51 1.05
C LEU A 16 1.21 -1.51 1.81
N VAL A 17 2.52 -1.55 1.58
CA VAL A 17 3.40 -2.55 2.17
C VAL A 17 4.57 -1.84 2.85
N TRP A 18 4.88 -2.25 4.08
CA TRP A 18 5.96 -1.66 4.88
C TRP A 18 6.91 -2.69 5.47
N ASP A 19 6.54 -3.97 5.52
CA ASP A 19 7.43 -5.01 6.00
C ASP A 19 8.59 -5.28 5.03
N ALA A 20 9.80 -5.39 5.58
CA ALA A 20 11.01 -5.56 4.80
C ALA A 20 11.06 -6.90 4.05
N GLN A 21 10.50 -7.98 4.61
CA GLN A 21 10.49 -9.30 3.99
C GLN A 21 9.58 -9.31 2.75
N LEU A 22 8.44 -8.60 2.83
CA LEU A 22 7.54 -8.43 1.68
C LEU A 22 8.14 -7.50 0.60
N LEU A 23 8.91 -6.49 0.99
CA LEU A 23 9.49 -5.52 0.07
C LEU A 23 10.79 -6.01 -0.60
N SER A 24 11.60 -6.85 0.04
CA SER A 24 12.91 -7.30 -0.50
C SER A 24 12.80 -7.88 -1.91
N PRO A 25 11.87 -8.82 -2.21
CA PRO A 25 11.76 -9.37 -3.55
C PRO A 25 11.36 -8.33 -4.60
N LEU A 26 10.62 -7.29 -4.22
CA LEU A 26 10.21 -6.21 -5.11
C LEU A 26 11.38 -5.28 -5.42
N LEU A 27 12.23 -4.99 -4.43
CA LEU A 27 13.43 -4.18 -4.61
C LEU A 27 14.44 -4.84 -5.53
N GLU A 28 14.55 -6.17 -5.48
CA GLU A 28 15.48 -6.96 -6.31
C GLU A 28 14.97 -7.22 -7.73
N ASN A 29 13.65 -7.39 -7.89
CA ASN A 29 13.07 -7.90 -9.13
C ASN A 29 12.25 -6.90 -9.94
N ASN A 30 11.89 -5.74 -9.38
CA ASN A 30 11.07 -4.77 -10.08
C ASN A 30 11.80 -3.44 -10.26
N GLU A 31 11.41 -2.73 -11.32
CA GLU A 31 11.79 -1.34 -11.46
C GLU A 31 11.00 -0.52 -10.43
N GLN A 32 11.72 0.23 -9.61
CA GLN A 32 11.11 1.10 -8.61
C GLN A 32 10.55 2.32 -9.31
N VAL A 33 9.24 2.48 -9.34
CA VAL A 33 8.58 3.63 -9.94
C VAL A 33 8.48 4.74 -8.90
N PRO A 34 9.15 5.89 -9.09
CA PRO A 34 8.97 7.01 -8.18
C PRO A 34 7.51 7.49 -8.21
N LEU A 35 6.93 7.83 -7.05
CA LEU A 35 5.55 8.29 -6.95
C LEU A 35 5.22 9.42 -7.92
N HIS A 36 6.12 10.39 -8.08
CA HIS A 36 5.89 11.52 -8.99
C HIS A 36 5.79 11.08 -10.47
N VAL A 37 6.49 10.01 -10.87
CA VAL A 37 6.36 9.41 -12.21
C VAL A 37 5.01 8.71 -12.32
N ALA A 38 4.67 7.86 -11.34
CA ALA A 38 3.39 7.14 -11.34
C ALA A 38 2.18 8.10 -11.39
N LEU A 39 2.25 9.22 -10.68
CA LEU A 39 1.18 10.23 -10.66
C LEU A 39 0.99 10.96 -11.99
N LYS A 40 2.01 11.02 -12.87
CA LYS A 40 1.85 11.59 -14.21
C LYS A 40 0.93 10.75 -15.09
N TRP A 41 0.87 9.43 -14.86
CA TRP A 41 -0.03 8.54 -15.60
C TRP A 41 -1.51 8.82 -15.39
N ILE A 42 -1.90 9.65 -14.43
CA ILE A 42 -3.31 10.10 -14.31
C ILE A 42 -3.71 10.97 -15.53
N GLU A 43 -2.76 11.73 -16.07
CA GLU A 43 -2.96 12.68 -17.17
C GLU A 43 -2.34 12.18 -18.48
N GLU A 44 -1.35 11.29 -18.38
CA GLU A 44 -0.65 10.67 -19.50
C GLU A 44 -1.11 9.22 -19.73
N LYS A 45 -0.58 8.57 -20.77
CA LYS A 45 -0.87 7.16 -21.03
C LYS A 45 -0.08 6.25 -20.08
N LEU A 46 -0.76 5.29 -19.45
CA LEU A 46 -0.12 4.18 -18.75
C LEU A 46 0.76 3.35 -19.70
N PRO A 47 1.87 2.77 -19.21
CA PRO A 47 2.73 1.94 -20.05
C PRO A 47 1.96 0.72 -20.58
N SER A 48 2.27 0.22 -21.78
CA SER A 48 1.60 -0.96 -22.33
C SER A 48 1.85 -2.23 -21.50
N THR A 49 3.01 -2.30 -20.86
CA THR A 49 3.42 -3.37 -19.96
C THR A 49 3.81 -2.78 -18.61
N PRO A 50 3.41 -3.37 -17.48
CA PRO A 50 3.86 -2.92 -16.16
C PRO A 50 5.40 -2.92 -16.06
N PRO A 51 6.00 -1.92 -15.39
CA PRO A 51 7.45 -1.86 -15.14
C PRO A 51 7.90 -2.89 -14.08
N SER A 52 7.73 -4.17 -14.38
CA SER A 52 8.28 -5.30 -13.62
C SER A 52 8.79 -6.39 -14.54
N LYS A 53 9.73 -7.22 -14.06
CA LYS A 53 10.26 -8.35 -14.84
C LYS A 53 9.19 -9.33 -15.29
N ASP A 54 8.15 -9.53 -14.47
CA ASP A 54 7.04 -10.46 -14.72
C ASP A 54 5.82 -9.82 -15.40
N GLY A 55 5.82 -8.49 -15.56
CA GLY A 55 4.69 -7.71 -16.07
C GLY A 55 3.42 -7.83 -15.20
N LYS A 56 3.53 -8.15 -13.92
CA LYS A 56 2.38 -8.32 -13.00
C LYS A 56 2.32 -7.29 -11.88
N THR A 57 3.40 -6.61 -11.55
CA THR A 57 3.45 -5.72 -10.39
C THR A 57 3.92 -4.33 -10.79
N ILE A 58 3.27 -3.28 -10.30
CA ILE A 58 3.80 -1.92 -10.33
C ILE A 58 4.23 -1.59 -8.92
N PHE A 59 5.53 -1.43 -8.69
CA PHE A 59 6.07 -1.09 -7.39
C PHE A 59 6.39 0.40 -7.30
N VAL A 60 5.60 1.13 -6.52
CA VAL A 60 5.68 2.59 -6.36
C VAL A 60 6.36 2.93 -5.03
N VAL A 61 7.33 3.84 -5.08
CA VAL A 61 8.09 4.28 -3.89
C VAL A 61 7.94 5.79 -3.65
N GLY A 62 8.16 6.23 -2.40
CA GLY A 62 8.18 7.64 -2.01
C GLY A 62 6.85 8.18 -1.47
N LEU A 63 5.81 7.35 -1.34
CA LEU A 63 4.52 7.75 -0.76
C LEU A 63 4.66 8.24 0.69
N GLN A 64 5.35 7.47 1.55
CA GLN A 64 5.56 7.86 2.95
C GLN A 64 6.20 9.25 3.08
N THR A 65 7.24 9.53 2.28
CA THR A 65 7.95 10.82 2.30
C THR A 65 7.02 11.99 2.00
N VAL A 66 6.14 11.86 1.00
CA VAL A 66 5.17 12.92 0.68
C VAL A 66 4.17 13.10 1.82
N LEU A 67 3.68 12.02 2.41
CA LEU A 67 2.74 12.10 3.53
C LEU A 67 3.36 12.76 4.77
N GLU A 68 4.66 12.56 5.01
CA GLU A 68 5.39 13.16 6.12
C GLU A 68 5.65 14.66 5.93
N MET A 69 5.69 15.15 4.68
CA MET A 69 5.92 16.57 4.38
C MET A 69 4.64 17.41 4.37
N LEU A 70 3.47 16.78 4.33
CA LEU A 70 2.18 17.47 4.23
C LEU A 70 1.52 17.60 5.62
N GLU A 71 0.81 18.70 5.82
CA GLU A 71 -0.14 18.80 6.93
C GLU A 71 -1.24 17.74 6.80
N LEU A 72 -1.83 17.32 7.92
CA LEU A 72 -2.81 16.23 7.97
C LEU A 72 -3.93 16.37 6.93
N LYS A 73 -4.54 17.57 6.83
CA LYS A 73 -5.63 17.84 5.88
C LYS A 73 -5.15 17.76 4.43
N ALA A 74 -3.93 18.19 4.14
CA ALA A 74 -3.33 18.11 2.82
C ALA A 74 -2.93 16.68 2.46
N ALA A 75 -2.37 15.91 3.39
CA ALA A 75 -2.04 14.50 3.23
C ALA A 75 -3.30 13.66 2.92
N PHE A 76 -4.40 13.89 3.66
CA PHE A 76 -5.69 13.25 3.40
C PHE A 76 -6.20 13.56 2.00
N LYS A 77 -6.20 14.84 1.60
CA LYS A 77 -6.61 15.25 0.25
C LYS A 77 -5.69 14.69 -0.83
N PHE A 78 -4.39 14.58 -0.57
CA PHE A 78 -3.43 14.03 -1.53
C PHE A 78 -3.70 12.54 -1.79
N LEU A 79 -3.89 11.75 -0.73
CA LEU A 79 -4.28 10.34 -0.85
C LEU A 79 -5.59 10.21 -1.65
N ARG A 80 -6.61 10.99 -1.29
CA ARG A 80 -7.94 10.90 -1.92
C ARG A 80 -7.97 11.40 -3.37
N ASN A 81 -7.30 12.50 -3.66
CA ASN A 81 -7.46 13.17 -4.96
C ASN A 81 -6.39 12.81 -5.97
N ARG A 82 -5.27 12.23 -5.54
CA ARG A 82 -4.17 11.82 -6.42
C ARG A 82 -3.93 10.32 -6.36
N VAL A 83 -3.62 9.77 -5.19
CA VAL A 83 -3.23 8.36 -5.08
C VAL A 83 -4.41 7.41 -5.36
N GLN A 84 -5.59 7.70 -4.81
CA GLN A 84 -6.80 6.93 -5.12
C GLN A 84 -7.17 7.01 -6.60
N ARG A 85 -7.05 8.20 -7.23
CA ARG A 85 -7.29 8.34 -8.68
C ARG A 85 -6.30 7.51 -9.50
N LEU A 86 -5.03 7.46 -9.10
CA LEU A 86 -4.03 6.59 -9.71
C LEU A 86 -4.41 5.11 -9.57
N ILE A 87 -4.84 4.68 -8.38
CA ILE A 87 -5.29 3.30 -8.15
C ILE A 87 -6.43 2.94 -9.10
N VAL A 88 -7.46 3.77 -9.18
CA VAL A 88 -8.61 3.55 -10.08
C VAL A 88 -8.16 3.50 -11.52
N HIS A 89 -7.32 4.47 -11.95
CA HIS A 89 -6.84 4.53 -13.33
C HIS A 89 -6.05 3.28 -13.75
N VAL A 90 -5.16 2.78 -12.88
CA VAL A 90 -4.39 1.54 -13.11
C VAL A 90 -5.32 0.33 -13.18
N GLN A 91 -6.30 0.25 -12.27
CA GLN A 91 -7.27 -0.86 -12.24
C GLN A 91 -8.21 -0.88 -13.45
N ASP A 92 -8.59 0.28 -13.96
CA ASP A 92 -9.41 0.39 -15.17
C ASP A 92 -8.63 -0.03 -16.42
N TYR A 93 -7.35 0.34 -16.51
CA TYR A 93 -6.52 0.05 -17.67
C TYR A 93 -6.05 -1.41 -17.73
N TYR A 94 -5.52 -1.97 -16.63
CA TYR A 94 -5.01 -3.34 -16.61
C TYR A 94 -6.01 -4.38 -16.10
N GLY A 95 -7.18 -3.94 -15.63
CA GLY A 95 -8.14 -4.81 -14.95
C GLY A 95 -7.58 -5.38 -13.64
N ASN A 96 -7.93 -6.63 -13.35
CA ASN A 96 -7.47 -7.33 -12.14
C ASN A 96 -6.20 -8.17 -12.37
N ASN A 97 -5.37 -7.79 -13.37
CA ASN A 97 -4.20 -8.59 -13.79
C ASN A 97 -2.86 -8.01 -13.32
N VAL A 98 -2.89 -6.84 -12.69
CA VAL A 98 -1.70 -6.12 -12.22
C VAL A 98 -1.91 -5.68 -10.78
N GLY A 99 -0.93 -5.92 -9.91
CA GLY A 99 -0.91 -5.42 -8.54
C GLY A 99 -0.20 -4.07 -8.46
N LEU A 100 -0.86 -3.06 -7.90
CA LEU A 100 -0.25 -1.76 -7.61
C LEU A 100 0.19 -1.71 -6.15
N VAL A 101 1.50 -1.74 -5.91
CA VAL A 101 2.08 -1.83 -4.57
C VAL A 101 2.78 -0.52 -4.24
N PHE A 102 2.36 0.14 -3.15
CA PHE A 102 3.07 1.29 -2.59
C PHE A 102 3.96 0.83 -1.43
N GLY A 103 5.27 0.98 -1.60
CA GLY A 103 6.24 0.78 -0.53
C GLY A 103 6.25 1.97 0.44
N LEU A 104 6.12 1.68 1.73
CA LEU A 104 6.17 2.66 2.81
C LEU A 104 7.36 2.36 3.73
N ASN A 105 8.01 3.42 4.22
CA ASN A 105 9.03 3.32 5.24
C ASN A 105 8.42 3.58 6.62
N CYS A 106 7.55 2.67 7.05
CA CYS A 106 6.91 2.72 8.36
C CYS A 106 6.95 1.33 9.02
N ASN A 107 6.42 1.20 10.23
CA ASN A 107 6.32 -0.09 10.92
C ASN A 107 4.91 -0.35 11.45
N TRP A 108 4.63 -1.59 11.84
CA TRP A 108 3.33 -2.00 12.37
C TRP A 108 2.84 -1.12 13.53
N ARG A 109 3.73 -0.66 14.41
CA ARG A 109 3.37 0.19 15.58
C ARG A 109 2.93 1.60 15.20
N GLN A 110 3.19 2.06 13.97
CA GLN A 110 2.66 3.32 13.46
C GLN A 110 1.21 3.19 12.99
N TRP A 111 0.69 1.97 12.88
CA TRP A 111 -0.68 1.72 12.47
C TRP A 111 -1.58 1.51 13.68
N ARG A 112 -2.76 2.13 13.62
CA ARG A 112 -3.87 1.85 14.53
C ARG A 112 -5.06 1.39 13.69
N ILE A 113 -5.71 0.32 14.13
CA ILE A 113 -6.97 -0.17 13.56
C ILE A 113 -8.07 0.05 14.58
N ASP A 114 -9.17 0.70 14.20
CA ASP A 114 -10.32 0.91 15.10
C ASP A 114 -11.29 -0.28 15.11
N SER A 115 -12.32 -0.21 15.97
CA SER A 115 -13.36 -1.24 16.07
C SER A 115 -14.20 -1.42 14.80
N ASN A 116 -14.20 -0.43 13.90
CA ASN A 116 -14.84 -0.50 12.60
C ASN A 116 -13.86 -0.93 11.49
N GLU A 117 -12.70 -1.44 11.89
CA GLU A 117 -11.66 -1.94 11.01
C GLU A 117 -10.98 -0.86 10.14
N HIS A 118 -11.10 0.42 10.46
CA HIS A 118 -10.39 1.46 9.71
C HIS A 118 -8.93 1.58 10.16
N ALA A 119 -8.03 1.66 9.19
CA ALA A 119 -6.60 1.84 9.41
C ALA A 119 -6.23 3.34 9.42
N TYR A 120 -5.46 3.71 10.44
CA TYR A 120 -4.89 5.04 10.62
C TYR A 120 -3.37 4.93 10.71
N LEU A 121 -2.68 5.75 9.93
CA LEU A 121 -1.22 5.87 9.95
C LEU A 121 -0.82 7.05 10.82
N ARG A 122 -0.01 6.79 11.85
CA ARG A 122 0.62 7.84 12.65
C ARG A 122 1.82 8.43 11.91
N LEU A 123 1.71 9.71 11.57
CA LEU A 123 2.78 10.49 10.95
C LEU A 123 3.76 10.99 12.01
N ARG A 124 4.96 11.41 11.59
CA ARG A 124 5.99 11.95 12.50
C ARG A 124 5.54 13.20 13.24
N SER A 125 4.60 13.97 12.68
CA SER A 125 3.99 15.12 13.34
C SER A 125 3.10 14.74 14.53
N GLY A 126 2.89 13.44 14.81
CA GLY A 126 2.02 12.94 15.88
C GLY A 126 0.56 12.77 15.45
N HIS A 127 0.17 13.34 14.32
CA HIS A 127 -1.20 13.21 13.79
C HIS A 127 -1.46 11.83 13.18
N GLU A 128 -2.71 11.39 13.25
CA GLU A 128 -3.16 10.14 12.66
C GLU A 128 -3.93 10.39 11.36
N LEU A 129 -3.41 9.88 10.25
CA LEU A 129 -4.00 9.97 8.93
C LEU A 129 -4.92 8.77 8.70
N SER A 130 -6.20 9.05 8.45
CA SER A 130 -7.18 7.99 8.13
C SER A 130 -6.98 7.46 6.71
N VAL A 131 -6.21 6.37 6.58
CA VAL A 131 -5.79 5.82 5.29
C VAL A 131 -6.94 5.09 4.60
N THR A 132 -7.72 4.29 5.33
CA THR A 132 -8.86 3.57 4.75
C THR A 132 -9.88 4.53 4.14
N TYR A 133 -10.18 5.65 4.82
CA TYR A 133 -11.08 6.68 4.28
C TYR A 133 -10.47 7.46 3.12
N ALA A 134 -9.18 7.78 3.20
CA ALA A 134 -8.52 8.56 2.17
C ALA A 134 -8.30 7.78 0.87
N LEU A 135 -7.87 6.52 0.96
CA LEU A 135 -7.54 5.70 -0.22
C LEU A 135 -8.70 4.83 -0.71
N TRP A 136 -9.46 4.24 0.20
CA TRP A 136 -10.47 3.23 -0.13
C TRP A 136 -11.88 3.65 0.27
N ASN A 137 -12.13 4.97 0.36
CA ASN A 137 -13.45 5.55 0.67
C ASN A 137 -14.12 5.04 1.96
N GLY A 138 -13.34 4.48 2.89
CA GLY A 138 -13.88 3.93 4.14
C GLY A 138 -14.38 2.51 3.99
N VAL A 139 -14.14 1.85 2.86
CA VAL A 139 -14.51 0.44 2.63
C VAL A 139 -13.51 -0.48 3.36
N ALA A 140 -13.53 -0.43 4.69
CA ALA A 140 -12.64 -1.22 5.55
C ALA A 140 -12.84 -2.73 5.41
N ARG A 141 -14.08 -3.17 5.16
CA ARG A 141 -14.46 -4.59 5.10
C ARG A 141 -13.83 -5.34 3.92
N GLU A 142 -13.44 -4.64 2.87
CA GLU A 142 -12.76 -5.20 1.71
C GLU A 142 -11.23 -5.16 1.85
N ALA A 143 -10.72 -4.38 2.80
CA ALA A 143 -9.31 -4.33 3.12
C ALA A 143 -8.88 -5.58 3.91
N GLN A 144 -7.74 -6.11 3.53
CA GLN A 144 -7.09 -7.26 4.14
C GLN A 144 -5.74 -6.83 4.71
N ILE A 145 -5.34 -7.44 5.82
CA ILE A 145 -4.01 -7.27 6.41
C ILE A 145 -3.13 -8.41 5.90
N ILE A 146 -2.01 -8.07 5.27
CA ILE A 146 -0.99 -9.03 4.87
C ILE A 146 -0.17 -9.35 6.12
N MET A 147 -0.26 -10.59 6.60
CA MET A 147 0.43 -11.05 7.80
C MET A 147 1.82 -11.58 7.46
N VAL A 148 2.78 -11.31 8.32
CA VAL A 148 4.16 -11.80 8.24
C VAL A 148 4.63 -12.25 9.62
N GLU A 149 5.58 -13.19 9.65
CA GLU A 149 6.25 -13.59 10.88
C GLU A 149 7.14 -12.44 11.40
N ASP A 150 7.01 -12.09 12.67
CA ASP A 150 7.88 -11.10 13.30
C ASP A 150 9.27 -11.69 13.53
N GLN A 151 10.23 -11.26 12.70
CA GLN A 151 11.64 -11.65 12.82
C GLN A 151 12.32 -11.16 14.10
N LYS A 152 11.67 -10.31 14.91
CA LYS A 152 12.18 -9.86 16.21
C LYS A 152 11.73 -10.74 17.38
N ALA A 153 10.82 -11.70 17.15
CA ALA A 153 10.52 -12.71 18.15
C ALA A 153 11.81 -13.45 18.52
N GLN A 154 12.21 -13.39 19.79
CA GLN A 154 13.45 -14.01 20.23
C GLN A 154 13.33 -15.54 20.14
N CYS A 155 14.45 -16.20 19.84
CA CYS A 155 14.53 -17.66 19.74
C CYS A 155 13.96 -18.32 21.01
N GLY A 156 12.76 -18.91 20.92
CA GLY A 156 12.06 -19.57 22.02
C GLY A 156 10.69 -18.97 22.37
N GLU A 157 10.33 -17.79 21.85
CA GLU A 157 8.95 -17.28 21.93
C GLU A 157 8.11 -17.80 20.76
N LEU A 158 6.78 -17.88 20.96
CA LEU A 158 5.83 -18.18 19.89
C LEU A 158 6.05 -17.19 18.74
N VAL A 159 6.08 -17.69 17.49
CA VAL A 159 6.16 -16.83 16.30
C VAL A 159 4.96 -15.88 16.31
N GLU A 160 5.21 -14.62 16.64
CA GLU A 160 4.20 -13.58 16.61
C GLU A 160 4.02 -13.14 15.16
N GLU A 161 2.79 -13.19 14.64
CA GLU A 161 2.51 -12.63 13.32
C GLU A 161 2.07 -11.17 13.46
N ILE A 162 2.66 -10.32 12.63
CA ILE A 162 2.36 -8.88 12.59
C ILE A 162 1.87 -8.50 11.20
N GLY A 163 1.16 -7.36 11.12
CA GLY A 163 0.79 -6.79 9.83
C GLY A 163 2.02 -6.22 9.11
N GLY A 164 2.26 -6.71 7.89
CA GLY A 164 3.30 -6.21 6.98
C GLY A 164 2.78 -5.35 5.83
N GLY A 165 1.47 -5.36 5.61
CA GLY A 165 0.82 -4.53 4.60
C GLY A 165 -0.70 -4.55 4.69
N PHE A 166 -1.33 -3.70 3.88
CA PHE A 166 -2.76 -3.74 3.57
C PHE A 166 -2.97 -4.01 2.09
N TYR A 167 -4.04 -4.71 1.77
CA TYR A 167 -4.43 -5.06 0.41
C TYR A 167 -5.93 -4.86 0.19
N VAL A 168 -6.28 -4.29 -0.96
CA VAL A 168 -7.66 -4.18 -1.46
C VAL A 168 -7.69 -4.67 -2.90
N ARG A 169 -8.54 -5.67 -3.18
CA ARG A 169 -8.59 -6.35 -4.49
C ARG A 169 -9.11 -5.46 -5.61
N ARG A 170 -10.21 -4.75 -5.35
CA ARG A 170 -10.82 -3.86 -6.32
C ARG A 170 -11.54 -2.78 -5.55
N TYR A 171 -11.50 -1.59 -6.10
CA TYR A 171 -12.34 -0.50 -5.64
C TYR A 171 -13.78 -0.74 -6.14
N SER A 172 -14.76 -0.78 -5.22
CA SER A 172 -16.19 -0.87 -5.54
C SER A 172 -16.85 0.50 -5.65
#